data_AF-A0AAE3E076-F1
#
_entry.id   AF-A0AAE3E076-F1
#
_cell.length_a   1.000
_cell.length_b   1.000
_cell.length_c   1.000
_cell.angle_alpha   90.00
_cell.angle_beta   90.00
_cell.angle_gamma   90.00
#
_symmetry.space_group_name_H-M   'P 1'
#
loop_
_entity.id
_entity.type
_entity.pdbx_description
1 polymer ?
#
loop_
_entity_poly.entity_id
_entity_poly.type
_entity_poly.pdbx_seq_one_letter_code
_entity_poly.pdbx_strand_id
1 'polypeptide(L)'
;MRRIKKNGEMKIKNSLIKPIKKSIITWIVGGIVLLIVWCCDIKKILLYIPGIRNFVLNLNFITSIFTNYYTVIIGALFLVVILYLRKYADVKVPSISIAGIEFNLKNIDRIVKANLTNYFVTKRSLFKIDILKDNFDDVFESYHNTYEFIRLQMSYYENVAKTDNTIYKAMKCMIKDLNYFLTSNQTDYRRWYKFENEKEYKFIDELQKKYPKYNELIEAFGKINKKMSTHMQKLNITIEW
;
A
#
# COMPACT_ATOMS: atom_id res chain seq x y z
N MET A 1 -67.47 -54.84 -57.06
CA MET A 1 -66.32 -53.96 -56.68
C MET A 1 -66.67 -52.77 -55.77
N ARG A 2 -67.78 -52.01 -55.96
CA ARG A 2 -68.10 -50.80 -55.16
C ARG A 2 -68.30 -51.02 -53.64
N ARG A 3 -68.87 -52.16 -53.21
CA ARG A 3 -69.11 -52.47 -51.77
C ARG A 3 -67.82 -52.70 -50.96
N ILE A 4 -66.79 -53.28 -51.56
CA ILE A 4 -65.52 -53.61 -50.88
C ILE A 4 -64.74 -52.32 -50.57
N LYS A 5 -64.77 -51.35 -51.48
CA LYS A 5 -64.13 -50.04 -51.30
C LYS A 5 -64.75 -49.25 -50.13
N LYS A 6 -66.09 -49.27 -50.01
CA LYS A 6 -66.84 -48.58 -48.95
C LYS A 6 -66.60 -49.17 -47.54
N ASN A 7 -66.45 -50.49 -47.43
CA ASN A 7 -66.10 -51.15 -46.16
C ASN A 7 -64.63 -50.91 -45.76
N GLY A 8 -63.72 -50.83 -46.72
CA GLY A 8 -62.32 -50.44 -46.50
C GLY A 8 -62.21 -49.00 -45.98
N GLU A 9 -62.89 -48.05 -46.63
CA GLU A 9 -62.94 -46.64 -46.21
C GLU A 9 -63.54 -46.48 -44.80
N MET A 10 -64.59 -47.24 -44.46
CA MET A 10 -65.21 -47.20 -43.14
C MET A 10 -64.30 -47.79 -42.04
N LYS A 11 -63.55 -48.85 -42.33
CA LYS A 11 -62.53 -49.40 -41.41
C LYS A 11 -61.36 -48.43 -41.21
N ILE A 12 -60.88 -47.80 -42.28
CA ILE A 12 -59.79 -46.81 -42.22
C ILE A 12 -60.23 -45.59 -41.40
N LYS A 13 -61.44 -45.07 -41.65
CA LYS A 13 -62.02 -43.94 -40.90
C LYS A 13 -62.16 -44.27 -39.40
N ASN A 14 -62.65 -45.46 -39.05
CA ASN A 14 -62.73 -45.88 -37.64
C ASN A 14 -61.35 -46.14 -36.99
N SER A 15 -60.35 -46.59 -37.75
CA SER A 15 -58.98 -46.79 -37.26
C SER A 15 -58.27 -45.48 -36.94
N LEU A 16 -58.60 -44.39 -37.66
CA LEU A 16 -58.04 -43.05 -37.46
C LEU A 16 -58.80 -42.25 -36.39
N ILE A 17 -60.13 -42.42 -36.27
CA ILE A 17 -60.95 -41.70 -35.28
C ILE A 17 -60.67 -42.15 -33.84
N LYS A 18 -60.43 -43.46 -33.61
CA LYS A 18 -60.15 -44.00 -32.28
C LYS A 18 -58.92 -43.36 -31.58
N PRO A 19 -57.73 -43.27 -32.21
CA PRO A 19 -56.56 -42.66 -31.58
C PRO A 19 -56.72 -41.15 -31.38
N ILE A 20 -57.40 -40.45 -32.30
CA ILE A 20 -57.71 -39.00 -32.17
C ILE A 20 -58.61 -38.76 -30.96
N LYS A 21 -59.67 -39.57 -30.79
CA LYS A 21 -60.58 -39.47 -29.64
C LYS A 21 -59.87 -39.77 -28.33
N LYS A 22 -58.96 -40.75 -28.31
CA LYS A 22 -58.11 -41.04 -27.14
C LYS A 22 -57.22 -39.85 -26.80
N SER A 23 -56.55 -39.26 -27.78
CA SER A 23 -55.69 -38.07 -27.60
C SER A 23 -56.45 -36.88 -27.02
N ILE A 24 -57.62 -36.55 -27.57
CA ILE A 24 -58.47 -35.45 -27.08
C ILE A 24 -58.89 -35.70 -25.63
N ILE A 25 -59.26 -36.92 -25.27
CA ILE A 25 -59.60 -37.28 -23.87
C ILE A 25 -58.39 -37.06 -22.96
N THR A 26 -57.18 -37.45 -23.40
CA THR A 26 -55.95 -37.23 -22.61
C THR A 26 -55.70 -35.74 -22.35
N TRP A 27 -55.90 -34.88 -23.37
CA TRP A 27 -55.75 -33.43 -23.23
C TRP A 27 -56.80 -32.80 -22.33
N ILE A 28 -58.05 -33.26 -22.41
CA ILE A 28 -59.14 -32.81 -21.52
C ILE A 28 -58.84 -33.19 -20.07
N VAL A 29 -58.41 -34.45 -19.82
CA VAL A 29 -58.03 -34.89 -18.47
C VAL A 29 -56.83 -34.11 -17.95
N GLY A 30 -55.82 -33.87 -18.78
CA GLY A 30 -54.66 -33.03 -18.42
C GLY A 30 -55.06 -31.59 -18.07
N GLY A 31 -55.98 -31.00 -18.83
CA GLY A 31 -56.53 -29.66 -18.57
C GLY A 31 -57.30 -29.58 -17.26
N ILE A 32 -58.09 -30.61 -16.93
CA ILE A 32 -58.82 -30.69 -15.66
C ILE A 32 -57.86 -30.80 -14.48
N VAL A 33 -56.81 -31.62 -14.59
CA VAL A 33 -55.77 -31.74 -13.54
C VAL A 33 -55.08 -30.39 -13.32
N LEU A 34 -54.74 -29.66 -14.38
CA LEU A 34 -54.13 -28.33 -14.29
C LEU A 34 -55.06 -27.31 -13.63
N LEU A 35 -56.36 -27.32 -13.94
CA LEU A 35 -57.35 -26.47 -13.30
C LEU A 35 -57.52 -26.78 -11.81
N ILE A 36 -57.51 -28.06 -11.42
CA ILE A 36 -57.56 -28.48 -10.01
C ILE A 36 -56.32 -27.99 -9.27
N VAL A 37 -55.13 -28.16 -9.84
CA VAL A 37 -53.87 -27.67 -9.26
C VAL A 37 -53.86 -26.15 -9.13
N TRP A 38 -54.47 -25.43 -10.09
CA TRP A 38 -54.57 -23.97 -10.06
C TRP A 38 -55.60 -23.45 -9.03
N CYS A 39 -56.69 -24.17 -8.80
CA CYS A 39 -57.68 -23.84 -7.77
C CYS A 39 -57.26 -24.25 -6.35
N CYS A 40 -56.26 -25.13 -6.20
CA CYS A 40 -55.73 -25.51 -4.90
C CYS A 40 -54.72 -24.47 -4.40
N ASP A 41 -54.91 -23.98 -3.17
CA ASP A 41 -53.91 -23.18 -2.46
C ASP A 41 -52.75 -24.09 -2.02
N ILE A 42 -51.85 -24.36 -2.96
CA ILE A 42 -50.71 -25.26 -2.82
C ILE A 42 -49.86 -24.88 -1.59
N LYS A 43 -49.82 -23.60 -1.19
CA LYS A 43 -49.10 -23.14 0.00
C LYS A 43 -49.70 -23.72 1.29
N LYS A 44 -51.03 -23.73 1.43
CA LYS A 44 -51.71 -24.31 2.61
C LYS A 44 -51.51 -25.82 2.70
N ILE A 45 -51.50 -26.51 1.55
CA ILE A 45 -51.27 -27.96 1.48
C ILE A 45 -49.81 -28.30 1.81
N LEU A 46 -48.85 -27.55 1.26
CA LEU A 46 -47.41 -27.71 1.56
C LEU A 46 -47.10 -27.48 3.04
N LEU A 47 -47.78 -26.53 3.70
CA LEU A 47 -47.64 -26.25 5.13
C LEU A 47 -48.29 -27.32 6.04
N TYR A 48 -49.07 -28.25 5.49
CA TYR A 48 -49.58 -29.40 6.23
C TYR A 48 -48.51 -30.47 6.45
N ILE A 49 -47.50 -30.53 5.57
CA ILE A 49 -46.37 -31.45 5.71
C ILE A 49 -45.45 -30.93 6.82
N PRO A 50 -45.24 -31.67 7.93
CA PRO A 50 -44.50 -31.18 9.09
C PRO A 50 -43.09 -30.69 8.76
N GLY A 51 -42.38 -31.37 7.85
CA GLY A 51 -41.04 -30.98 7.41
C GLY A 51 -41.00 -29.63 6.69
N ILE A 52 -41.93 -29.37 5.78
CA ILE A 52 -42.01 -28.09 5.04
C ILE A 52 -42.46 -26.97 5.97
N ARG A 53 -43.41 -27.23 6.87
CA ARG A 53 -43.83 -26.27 7.89
C ARG A 53 -42.65 -25.84 8.76
N ASN A 54 -41.87 -26.79 9.28
CA ASN A 54 -40.71 -26.49 10.10
C ASN A 54 -39.63 -25.72 9.32
N PHE A 55 -39.43 -26.06 8.05
CA PHE A 55 -38.52 -25.33 7.17
C PHE A 55 -38.93 -23.86 6.98
N VAL A 56 -40.21 -23.61 6.70
CA VAL A 56 -40.74 -22.24 6.55
C VAL A 56 -40.63 -21.46 7.87
N LEU A 57 -40.92 -22.09 9.01
CA LEU A 57 -40.75 -21.47 10.33
C LEU A 57 -39.29 -21.10 10.61
N ASN A 58 -38.34 -21.96 10.27
CA ASN A 58 -36.92 -21.69 10.43
C ASN A 58 -36.45 -20.56 9.51
N LEU A 59 -36.92 -20.52 8.25
CA LEU A 59 -36.62 -19.42 7.34
C LEU A 59 -37.21 -18.09 7.83
N ASN A 60 -38.43 -18.11 8.35
CA ASN A 60 -39.07 -16.91 8.91
C ASN A 60 -38.35 -16.43 10.17
N PHE A 61 -37.88 -17.36 11.02
CA PHE A 61 -37.04 -17.04 12.17
C PHE A 61 -35.74 -16.36 11.74
N ILE A 62 -35.01 -16.95 10.78
CA ILE A 62 -33.79 -16.35 10.21
C ILE A 62 -34.08 -14.97 9.63
N THR A 63 -35.15 -14.84 8.85
CA THR A 63 -35.58 -13.57 8.26
C THR A 63 -35.87 -12.53 9.34
N SER A 64 -36.55 -12.91 10.42
CA SER A 64 -36.85 -12.02 11.55
C SER A 64 -35.58 -11.56 12.28
N ILE A 65 -34.57 -12.42 12.40
CA ILE A 65 -33.27 -12.03 12.98
C ILE A 65 -32.58 -11.01 12.09
N PHE A 66 -32.54 -11.23 10.77
CA PHE A 66 -31.95 -10.28 9.84
C PHE A 66 -32.70 -8.94 9.83
N THR A 67 -34.04 -8.92 9.85
CA THR A 67 -34.79 -7.66 9.86
C THR A 67 -34.63 -6.88 11.16
N ASN A 68 -34.63 -7.56 12.31
CA ASN A 68 -34.60 -6.89 13.61
C ASN A 68 -33.18 -6.46 14.03
N TYR A 69 -32.15 -7.13 13.53
CA TYR A 69 -30.76 -6.92 13.97
C TYR A 69 -29.79 -6.56 12.84
N TYR A 70 -30.29 -6.11 11.66
CA TYR A 70 -29.42 -5.81 10.52
C TYR A 70 -28.31 -4.80 10.86
N THR A 71 -28.59 -3.80 11.69
CA THR A 71 -27.61 -2.79 12.11
C THR A 71 -26.46 -3.39 12.93
N VAL A 72 -26.77 -4.30 13.86
CA VAL A 72 -25.78 -5.00 14.68
C VAL A 72 -24.95 -5.96 13.83
N ILE A 73 -25.59 -6.68 12.90
CA ILE A 73 -24.92 -7.61 11.99
C ILE A 73 -23.94 -6.87 11.07
N ILE A 74 -24.36 -5.74 10.49
CA ILE A 74 -23.48 -4.89 9.65
C ILE A 74 -22.34 -4.32 10.49
N GLY A 75 -22.61 -3.84 11.70
CA GLY A 75 -21.58 -3.34 12.62
C GLY A 75 -20.55 -4.41 12.98
N ALA A 76 -20.99 -5.64 13.27
CA ALA A 76 -20.12 -6.77 13.55
C ALA A 76 -19.27 -7.18 12.34
N LEU A 77 -19.87 -7.22 11.14
CA LEU A 77 -19.14 -7.48 9.89
C LEU A 77 -18.07 -6.40 9.63
N PHE A 78 -18.41 -5.13 9.84
CA PHE A 78 -17.47 -4.02 9.71
C PHE A 78 -16.31 -4.14 10.70
N LEU A 79 -16.59 -4.53 11.94
CA LEU A 79 -15.59 -4.78 12.98
C LEU A 79 -14.67 -5.94 12.61
N VAL A 80 -15.22 -7.05 12.09
CA VAL A 80 -14.44 -8.19 11.58
C VAL A 80 -13.56 -7.76 10.41
N VAL A 81 -14.07 -6.95 9.47
CA VAL A 81 -13.28 -6.41 8.37
C VAL A 81 -12.15 -5.52 8.89
N ILE A 82 -12.39 -4.64 9.88
CA ILE A 82 -11.35 -3.82 10.51
C ILE A 82 -10.29 -4.71 11.18
N LEU A 83 -10.67 -5.74 11.93
CA LEU A 83 -9.74 -6.66 12.58
C LEU A 83 -8.94 -7.49 11.57
N TYR A 84 -9.59 -7.92 10.49
CA TYR A 84 -8.95 -8.62 9.38
C TYR A 84 -7.96 -7.70 8.66
N LEU A 85 -8.38 -6.49 8.29
CA LEU A 85 -7.50 -5.49 7.71
C LEU A 85 -6.33 -5.21 8.66
N ARG A 86 -6.53 -5.00 9.96
CA ARG A 86 -5.43 -4.82 10.94
C ARG A 86 -4.44 -5.99 11.00
N LYS A 87 -4.88 -7.22 10.75
CA LYS A 87 -4.03 -8.42 10.73
C LYS A 87 -3.17 -8.51 9.46
N TYR A 88 -3.68 -8.08 8.31
CA TYR A 88 -3.00 -8.19 7.00
C TYR A 88 -2.40 -6.87 6.49
N ALA A 89 -2.87 -5.75 7.01
CA ALA A 89 -2.35 -4.42 6.77
C ALA A 89 -1.16 -4.20 7.70
N ASP A 90 0.00 -4.71 7.29
CA ASP A 90 1.31 -4.21 7.73
C ASP A 90 1.56 -2.84 7.06
N VAL A 91 0.58 -1.93 7.19
CA VAL A 91 0.62 -0.59 6.60
C VAL A 91 1.60 0.20 7.47
N LYS A 92 2.86 0.13 7.04
CA LYS A 92 3.94 1.05 7.40
C LYS A 92 3.53 2.45 6.97
N VAL A 93 2.77 3.14 7.81
CA VAL A 93 2.63 4.60 7.70
C VAL A 93 3.91 5.21 8.28
N PRO A 94 4.71 5.94 7.49
CA PRO A 94 5.75 6.80 8.04
C PRO A 94 5.05 7.89 8.86
N SER A 95 5.33 7.98 10.16
CA SER A 95 4.78 9.05 10.99
C SER A 95 5.35 10.40 10.53
N ILE A 96 4.51 11.24 9.96
CA ILE A 96 4.78 12.67 9.78
C ILE A 96 3.88 13.39 10.76
N SER A 97 4.47 14.19 11.66
CA SER A 97 3.68 15.08 12.51
C SER A 97 3.15 16.23 11.67
N ILE A 98 1.84 16.25 11.42
CA ILE A 98 1.12 17.45 11.01
C ILE A 98 0.03 17.63 12.06
N ALA A 99 0.07 18.73 12.81
CA ALA A 99 -1.00 19.18 13.71
C ALA A 99 -1.34 18.30 14.93
N GLY A 100 -0.33 17.84 15.70
CA GLY A 100 -0.54 17.48 17.11
C GLY A 100 -1.14 16.09 17.41
N ILE A 101 -1.07 15.14 16.48
CA ILE A 101 -1.45 13.73 16.72
C ILE A 101 -0.19 12.87 16.77
N GLU A 102 0.07 12.23 17.92
CA GLU A 102 1.19 11.31 18.14
C GLU A 102 0.82 9.89 17.69
N PHE A 103 1.54 9.35 16.71
CA PHE A 103 1.44 7.93 16.35
C PHE A 103 2.68 7.19 16.83
N ASN A 104 2.49 6.25 17.75
CA ASN A 104 3.52 5.36 18.28
C ASN A 104 4.16 4.53 17.15
N LEU A 105 5.37 4.91 16.74
CA LEU A 105 6.16 4.16 15.77
C LEU A 105 6.63 2.84 16.39
N LYS A 106 6.04 1.73 15.96
CA LYS A 106 6.57 0.39 16.21
C LYS A 106 7.93 0.29 15.48
N ASN A 107 9.02 0.58 16.19
CA ASN A 107 10.43 0.46 15.78
C ASN A 107 11.02 1.67 15.02
N ILE A 108 11.25 2.78 15.75
CA ILE A 108 11.92 4.02 15.30
C ILE A 108 13.30 3.71 14.68
N ASP A 109 14.08 2.85 15.32
CA ASP A 109 15.43 2.46 14.89
C ASP A 109 15.45 1.94 13.46
N ARG A 110 14.53 1.01 13.13
CA ARG A 110 14.41 0.44 11.79
C ARG A 110 14.06 1.49 10.75
N ILE A 111 13.14 2.40 11.09
CA ILE A 111 12.67 3.46 10.19
C ILE A 111 13.79 4.45 9.91
N VAL A 112 14.43 4.95 10.96
CA VAL A 112 15.56 5.89 10.85
C VAL A 112 16.69 5.27 10.06
N LYS A 113 17.07 4.01 10.34
CA LYS A 113 18.13 3.33 9.59
C LYS A 113 17.79 3.21 8.10
N ALA A 114 16.55 2.87 7.76
CA ALA A 114 16.11 2.79 6.36
C ALA A 114 16.17 4.16 5.68
N ASN A 115 15.71 5.22 6.35
CA ASN A 115 15.78 6.59 5.83
C ASN A 115 17.22 7.06 5.61
N LEU A 116 18.10 6.84 6.59
CA LEU A 116 19.53 7.14 6.48
C LEU A 116 20.16 6.40 5.30
N THR A 117 19.85 5.10 5.14
CA THR A 117 20.35 4.28 4.03
C THR A 117 19.93 4.85 2.69
N ASN A 118 18.63 5.08 2.50
CA ASN A 118 18.08 5.59 1.24
C ASN A 118 18.66 6.98 0.90
N TYR A 119 18.79 7.85 1.90
CA TYR A 119 19.35 9.18 1.69
C TYR A 119 20.83 9.13 1.33
N PHE A 120 21.66 8.43 2.12
CA PHE A 120 23.10 8.40 1.93
C PHE A 120 23.51 7.73 0.62
N VAL A 121 22.77 6.74 0.15
CA VAL A 121 22.96 6.17 -1.18
C VAL A 121 22.90 7.31 -2.23
N THR A 122 21.96 8.23 -2.17
CA THR A 122 21.91 9.32 -3.16
C THR A 122 23.02 10.40 -3.03
N LYS A 123 23.90 10.33 -2.01
CA LYS A 123 24.85 11.40 -1.66
C LYS A 123 26.31 10.99 -1.87
N ARG A 124 26.72 10.70 -3.11
CA ARG A 124 28.11 10.35 -3.46
C ARG A 124 29.15 11.32 -2.87
N SER A 125 28.95 12.64 -3.02
CA SER A 125 29.92 13.67 -2.59
C SER A 125 30.18 13.67 -1.09
N LEU A 126 29.29 13.09 -0.27
CA LEU A 126 29.47 12.89 1.17
C LEU A 126 30.56 11.86 1.50
N PHE A 127 30.85 10.94 0.57
CA PHE A 127 31.81 9.86 0.74
C PHE A 127 33.04 10.00 -0.16
N LYS A 128 32.88 10.62 -1.32
CA LYS A 128 33.97 10.86 -2.26
C LYS A 128 33.64 12.04 -3.16
N ILE A 129 34.47 13.07 -3.10
CA ILE A 129 34.45 14.19 -4.05
C ILE A 129 35.36 13.90 -5.26
N ASP A 130 34.96 14.40 -6.42
CA ASP A 130 35.80 14.49 -7.63
C ASP A 130 36.21 15.96 -7.79
N ILE A 131 37.45 16.28 -7.42
CA ILE A 131 37.98 17.65 -7.39
C ILE A 131 37.97 18.37 -8.74
N LEU A 132 37.84 17.63 -9.86
CA LEU A 132 37.84 18.18 -11.21
C LEU A 132 36.41 18.47 -11.71
N LYS A 133 35.39 17.83 -11.13
CA LYS A 133 34.01 17.92 -11.62
C LYS A 133 33.05 18.51 -10.60
N ASP A 134 33.31 18.26 -9.32
CA ASP A 134 32.45 18.72 -8.25
C ASP A 134 32.76 20.18 -7.92
N ASN A 135 31.73 21.02 -8.03
CA ASN A 135 31.75 22.38 -7.51
C ASN A 135 31.71 22.32 -5.97
N PHE A 136 32.74 22.84 -5.31
CA PHE A 136 32.81 22.81 -3.86
C PHE A 136 31.66 23.56 -3.17
N ASP A 137 31.07 24.58 -3.79
CA ASP A 137 29.91 25.28 -3.21
C ASP A 137 28.67 24.37 -3.13
N ASP A 138 28.43 23.60 -4.20
CA ASP A 138 27.36 22.59 -4.25
C ASP A 138 27.64 21.43 -3.29
N VAL A 139 28.92 21.05 -3.11
CA VAL A 139 29.30 20.05 -2.11
C VAL A 139 29.01 20.55 -0.69
N PHE A 140 29.36 21.80 -0.36
CA PHE A 140 29.01 22.40 0.92
C PHE A 140 27.50 22.42 1.15
N GLU A 141 26.74 22.74 0.11
CA GLU A 141 25.27 22.72 0.18
C GLU A 141 24.74 21.31 0.43
N SER A 142 25.30 20.31 -0.24
CA SER A 142 24.97 18.90 -0.01
C SER A 142 25.29 18.47 1.43
N TYR A 143 26.39 18.94 2.02
CA TYR A 143 26.77 18.60 3.40
C TYR A 143 25.87 19.28 4.42
N HIS A 144 25.50 20.55 4.19
CA HIS A 144 24.54 21.26 5.02
C HIS A 144 23.17 20.57 4.99
N ASN A 145 22.68 20.22 3.79
CA ASN A 145 21.43 19.46 3.64
C ASN A 145 21.48 18.09 4.32
N THR A 146 22.65 17.43 4.30
CA THR A 146 22.86 16.17 5.02
C THR A 146 22.79 16.39 6.53
N TYR A 147 23.39 17.46 7.04
CA TYR A 147 23.33 17.82 8.46
C TYR A 147 21.89 18.05 8.93
N GLU A 148 21.11 18.84 8.18
CA GLU A 148 19.69 19.09 8.49
C GLU A 148 18.85 17.82 8.42
N PHE A 149 19.08 16.96 7.42
CA PHE A 149 18.42 15.68 7.30
C PHE A 149 18.69 14.77 8.52
N ILE A 150 19.94 14.66 8.96
CA ILE A 150 20.29 13.84 10.14
C ILE A 150 19.65 14.42 11.40
N ARG A 151 19.60 15.76 11.55
CA ARG A 151 18.89 16.41 12.67
C ARG A 151 17.41 16.04 12.70
N LEU A 152 16.75 16.04 11.54
CA LEU A 152 15.37 15.61 11.42
C LEU A 152 15.21 14.13 11.82
N GLN A 153 16.09 13.24 11.38
CA GLN A 153 16.00 11.83 11.78
C GLN A 153 16.22 11.64 13.30
N MET A 154 17.06 12.47 13.91
CA MET A 154 17.28 12.47 15.35
C MET A 154 16.08 12.97 16.16
N SER A 155 15.23 13.83 15.60
CA SER A 155 14.05 14.34 16.32
C SER A 155 12.96 13.29 16.53
N TYR A 156 13.00 12.18 15.78
CA TYR A 156 12.09 11.04 15.99
C TYR A 156 12.37 10.25 17.28
N TYR A 157 13.48 10.52 17.98
CA TYR A 157 13.77 9.88 19.26
C TYR A 157 13.23 10.74 20.41
N GLU A 158 12.12 10.31 21.02
CA GLU A 158 11.42 11.04 22.09
C GLU A 158 12.27 11.31 23.35
N ASN A 159 13.19 10.40 23.71
CA ASN A 159 13.99 10.49 24.93
C ASN A 159 15.50 10.31 24.67
N VAL A 160 16.16 11.38 24.23
CA VAL A 160 17.61 11.42 23.96
C VAL A 160 18.47 10.82 25.10
N ALA A 161 18.07 11.03 26.36
CA ALA A 161 18.81 10.55 27.54
C ALA A 161 18.66 9.04 27.81
N LYS A 162 17.58 8.40 27.31
CA LYS A 162 17.33 6.96 27.47
C LYS A 162 17.72 6.15 26.23
N THR A 163 17.99 6.82 25.12
CA THR A 163 18.35 6.19 23.85
C THR A 163 19.82 5.73 23.88
N ASP A 164 20.07 4.54 24.45
CA ASP A 164 21.34 3.84 24.29
C ASP A 164 21.42 3.10 22.94
N ASN A 165 20.98 3.77 21.86
CA ASN A 165 20.94 3.19 20.53
C ASN A 165 22.20 3.57 19.74
N THR A 166 22.86 2.55 19.18
CA THR A 166 23.95 2.65 18.21
C THR A 166 23.69 3.63 17.06
N ILE A 167 22.47 3.64 16.51
CA ILE A 167 22.08 4.50 15.38
C ILE A 167 22.08 5.97 15.81
N TYR A 168 21.47 6.27 16.95
CA TYR A 168 21.44 7.63 17.49
C TYR A 168 22.84 8.15 17.79
N LYS A 169 23.70 7.32 18.42
CA LYS A 169 25.11 7.67 18.67
C LYS A 169 25.87 7.96 17.37
N ALA A 170 25.67 7.16 16.32
CA ALA A 170 26.29 7.38 15.02
C ALA A 170 25.83 8.71 14.40
N MET A 171 24.53 9.00 14.40
CA MET A 171 23.99 10.27 13.90
C MET A 171 24.55 11.47 14.66
N LYS A 172 24.65 11.38 15.99
CA LYS A 172 25.26 12.44 16.83
C LYS A 172 26.72 12.69 16.45
N CYS A 173 27.49 11.64 16.19
CA CYS A 173 28.87 11.77 15.72
C CYS A 173 28.94 12.39 14.32
N MET A 174 28.10 11.96 13.38
CA MET A 174 28.02 12.53 12.03
C MET A 174 27.71 14.03 12.08
N ILE A 175 26.71 14.44 12.85
CA ILE A 175 26.37 15.86 13.05
C ILE A 175 27.56 16.65 13.59
N LYS A 176 28.25 16.12 14.61
CA LYS A 176 29.41 16.81 15.19
C LYS A 176 30.52 17.02 14.16
N ASP A 177 30.83 15.98 13.38
CA ASP A 177 31.87 16.05 12.36
C ASP A 177 31.49 16.97 11.19
N LEU A 178 30.24 16.90 10.72
CA LEU A 178 29.71 17.80 9.68
C LEU A 178 29.72 19.25 10.16
N ASN A 179 29.22 19.52 11.37
CA ASN A 179 29.15 20.86 11.91
C ASN A 179 30.54 21.49 12.07
N TYR A 180 31.51 20.72 12.57
CA TYR A 180 32.90 21.18 12.66
C TYR A 180 33.47 21.51 11.27
N PHE A 181 33.29 20.62 10.29
CA PHE A 181 33.77 20.84 8.94
C PHE A 181 33.13 22.08 8.28
N LEU A 182 31.80 22.22 8.37
CA LEU A 182 31.05 23.34 7.80
C LEU A 182 31.47 24.66 8.44
N THR A 183 31.52 24.72 9.78
CA THR A 183 31.88 25.94 10.53
C THR A 183 33.29 26.41 10.18
N SER A 184 34.24 25.50 9.99
CA SER A 184 35.63 25.84 9.73
C SER A 184 35.91 26.27 8.28
N ASN A 185 35.11 25.84 7.31
CA ASN A 185 35.48 25.94 5.89
C ASN A 185 34.43 26.64 4.99
N GLN A 186 33.14 26.52 5.30
CA GLN A 186 32.05 26.89 4.40
C GLN A 186 32.00 28.40 4.12
N THR A 187 32.01 29.22 5.17
CA THR A 187 31.79 30.67 5.05
C THR A 187 32.87 31.35 4.23
N ASP A 188 34.14 31.06 4.51
CA ASP A 188 35.28 31.68 3.83
C ASP A 188 35.30 31.30 2.34
N TYR A 189 35.10 30.01 2.04
CA TYR A 189 35.04 29.55 0.66
C TYR A 189 33.89 30.18 -0.11
N ARG A 190 32.66 30.18 0.45
CA ARG A 190 31.48 30.74 -0.22
C ARG A 190 31.61 32.23 -0.52
N ARG A 191 32.14 33.00 0.43
CA ARG A 191 32.37 34.45 0.24
C ARG A 191 33.36 34.71 -0.88
N TRP A 192 34.48 33.98 -0.87
CA TRP A 192 35.49 34.08 -1.92
C TRP A 192 34.96 33.62 -3.28
N TYR A 193 34.29 32.47 -3.33
CA TYR A 193 33.76 31.86 -4.55
C TYR A 193 32.74 32.78 -5.23
N LYS A 194 31.81 33.36 -4.46
CA LYS A 194 30.84 34.33 -4.98
C LYS A 194 31.53 35.51 -5.66
N PHE A 195 32.53 36.10 -5.00
CA PHE A 195 33.25 37.25 -5.54
C PHE A 195 34.06 36.91 -6.79
N GLU A 196 34.75 35.76 -6.82
CA GLU A 196 35.57 35.38 -7.97
C GLU A 196 34.75 34.90 -9.17
N ASN A 197 33.62 34.23 -8.92
CA ASN A 197 32.73 33.71 -9.96
C ASN A 197 31.96 34.81 -10.69
N GLU A 198 31.74 35.97 -10.06
CA GLU A 198 31.06 37.13 -10.67
C GLU A 198 31.96 37.91 -11.66
N LYS A 199 33.29 37.72 -11.63
CA LYS A 199 34.22 38.52 -12.45
C LYS A 199 34.24 38.11 -13.92
N GLU A 200 34.42 36.83 -14.17
CA GLU A 200 34.53 36.26 -15.52
C GLU A 200 34.25 34.76 -15.48
N TYR A 201 33.74 34.22 -16.58
CA TYR A 201 33.51 32.79 -16.70
C TYR A 201 34.84 32.02 -16.65
N LYS A 202 34.87 31.00 -15.80
CA LYS A 202 36.00 30.06 -15.64
C LYS A 202 35.46 28.64 -15.53
N PHE A 203 36.23 27.67 -16.02
CA PHE A 203 35.95 26.29 -15.68
C PHE A 203 36.04 26.09 -14.18
N ILE A 204 35.16 25.26 -13.63
CA ILE A 204 35.03 25.13 -12.18
C ILE A 204 36.35 24.71 -11.56
N ASP A 205 37.01 23.68 -12.09
CA ASP A 205 38.25 23.14 -11.56
C ASP A 205 39.40 24.16 -11.54
N GLU A 206 39.49 25.02 -12.55
CA GLU A 206 40.45 26.12 -12.62
C GLU A 206 40.14 27.22 -11.61
N LEU A 207 38.85 27.55 -11.44
CA LEU A 207 38.41 28.55 -10.49
C LEU A 207 38.74 28.11 -9.06
N GLN A 208 38.27 26.95 -8.61
CA GLN A 208 38.45 26.50 -7.21
C GLN A 208 39.93 26.36 -6.82
N LYS A 209 40.83 25.99 -7.76
CA LYS A 209 42.30 25.95 -7.54
C LYS A 209 42.90 27.30 -7.14
N LYS A 210 42.24 28.42 -7.48
CA LYS A 210 42.68 29.78 -7.10
C LYS A 210 42.30 30.15 -5.66
N TYR A 211 41.54 29.32 -4.96
CA TYR A 211 41.20 29.57 -3.57
C TYR A 211 42.48 29.57 -2.72
N PRO A 212 42.75 30.60 -1.90
CA PRO A 212 44.00 30.69 -1.14
C PRO A 212 44.30 29.48 -0.25
N LYS A 213 43.26 28.80 0.25
CA LYS A 213 43.38 27.60 1.09
C LYS A 213 42.95 26.32 0.35
N TYR A 214 43.09 26.27 -0.97
CA TYR A 214 42.61 25.14 -1.79
C TYR A 214 43.11 23.77 -1.30
N ASN A 215 44.42 23.64 -1.04
CA ASN A 215 45.00 22.38 -0.58
C ASN A 215 44.48 21.96 0.81
N GLU A 216 44.38 22.90 1.74
CA GLU A 216 43.81 22.66 3.08
C GLU A 216 42.35 22.22 2.98
N LEU A 217 41.59 22.86 2.09
CA LEU A 217 40.19 22.54 1.87
C LEU A 217 39.99 21.14 1.28
N ILE A 218 40.79 20.74 0.30
CA ILE A 218 40.76 19.37 -0.23
C ILE A 218 41.09 18.35 0.86
N GLU A 219 42.11 18.62 1.67
CA GLU A 219 42.48 17.74 2.77
C GLU A 219 41.33 17.63 3.79
N ALA A 220 40.66 18.75 4.10
CA ALA A 220 39.50 18.79 4.98
C ALA A 220 38.33 17.98 4.39
N PHE A 221 38.04 18.10 3.09
CA PHE A 221 37.04 17.27 2.40
C PHE A 221 37.38 15.78 2.51
N GLY A 222 38.64 15.39 2.23
CA GLY A 222 39.08 14.01 2.37
C GLY A 222 38.91 13.46 3.79
N LYS A 223 39.23 14.27 4.81
CA LYS A 223 39.05 13.92 6.23
C LYS A 223 37.58 13.69 6.59
N ILE A 224 36.68 14.59 6.19
CA ILE A 224 35.26 14.45 6.51
C ILE A 224 34.62 13.28 5.73
N ASN A 225 34.97 13.09 4.46
CA ASN A 225 34.53 11.94 3.65
C ASN A 225 34.89 10.60 4.30
N LYS A 226 36.14 10.48 4.80
CA LYS A 226 36.61 9.28 5.50
C LYS A 226 35.84 9.05 6.80
N LYS A 227 35.57 10.11 7.57
CA LYS A 227 34.76 10.03 8.79
C LYS A 227 33.33 9.57 8.50
N MET A 228 32.69 10.15 7.48
CA MET A 228 31.32 9.76 7.07
C MET A 228 31.26 8.29 6.63
N SER A 229 32.24 7.85 5.84
CA SER A 229 32.35 6.44 5.43
C SER A 229 32.48 5.50 6.64
N THR A 230 33.29 5.90 7.64
CA THR A 230 33.46 5.13 8.88
C THR A 230 32.16 5.04 9.69
N HIS A 231 31.43 6.15 9.82
CA HIS A 231 30.15 6.16 10.53
C HIS A 231 29.09 5.31 9.81
N MET A 232 29.13 5.30 8.49
CA MET A 232 28.24 4.47 7.68
C MET A 232 28.50 2.97 7.84
N GLN A 233 29.77 2.56 7.88
CA GLN A 233 30.14 1.17 8.17
C GLN A 233 29.63 0.73 9.55
N LYS A 234 29.71 1.58 10.57
CA LYS A 234 29.14 1.30 11.90
C LYS A 234 27.63 1.07 11.90
N LEU A 235 26.92 1.64 10.91
CA LEU A 235 25.49 1.44 10.73
C LEU A 235 25.17 0.18 9.89
N ASN A 236 26.18 -0.57 9.43
CA ASN A 236 26.03 -1.65 8.45
C ASN A 236 25.25 -1.19 7.21
N ILE A 237 25.59 -0.02 6.68
CA ILE A 237 25.05 0.49 5.43
C ILE A 237 26.13 0.31 4.38
N THR A 238 25.85 -0.50 3.36
CA THR A 238 26.74 -0.69 2.21
C THR A 238 26.34 0.28 1.11
N ILE A 239 27.34 0.88 0.50
CA ILE A 239 27.20 1.75 -0.65
C ILE A 239 27.92 1.06 -1.82
N GLU A 240 27.20 0.86 -2.92
CA GLU A 240 27.74 0.35 -4.18
C GLU A 240 27.82 1.52 -5.16
N TRP A 241 28.99 2.15 -5.28
CA TRP A 241 29.32 3.14 -6.33
C TRP A 241 30.59 2.74 -7.05
#